data_AF-A0A3S5F8X4-F1
#
_entry.id   AF-A0A3S5F8X4-F1
#
_cell.length_a   1.000
_cell.length_b   1.000
_cell.length_c   1.000
_cell.angle_alpha   90.00
_cell.angle_beta   90.00
_cell.angle_gamma   90.00
#
_symmetry.space_group_name_H-M   'P 1'
#
loop_
_entity.id
_entity.type
_entity.pdbx_description
1 polymer ?
#
loop_
_entity_poly.entity_id
_entity_poly.type
_entity_poly.pdbx_seq_one_letter_code
_entity_poly.pdbx_strand_id
1 'polypeptide(L)'
;MEQDKKLQKGERLNEKKQTVKKINKVCEQKIKQEEKALQTLTEPNLTPETSPMRPPHPCPICGQRAQQNAYPFCSTRCRAIDLNRWLSGAYILPPPPQISDEEE
;
A
#
# COMPACT_ATOMS: atom_id res chain seq x y z
N MET A 1 -53.05 47.52 5.38
CA MET A 1 -51.93 48.28 5.98
C MET A 1 -51.16 47.45 7.00
N GLU A 2 -51.78 47.00 8.11
CA GLU A 2 -51.07 46.18 9.13
C GLU A 2 -51.03 44.67 8.80
N GLN A 3 -52.03 44.15 8.08
CA GLN A 3 -52.09 42.74 7.67
C GLN A 3 -51.05 42.40 6.58
N ASP A 4 -50.77 43.34 5.67
CA ASP A 4 -49.80 43.16 4.58
C ASP A 4 -48.36 43.02 5.12
N LYS A 5 -48.02 43.74 6.19
CA LYS A 5 -46.72 43.60 6.88
C LYS A 5 -46.55 42.24 7.56
N LYS A 6 -47.64 41.60 7.97
CA LYS A 6 -47.61 40.29 8.65
C LYS A 6 -47.39 39.14 7.66
N LEU A 7 -47.97 39.22 6.46
CA LEU A 7 -47.66 38.30 5.35
C LEU A 7 -46.20 38.41 4.90
N GLN A 8 -45.70 39.63 4.67
CA GLN A 8 -44.30 39.84 4.26
C GLN A 8 -43.27 39.36 5.30
N LYS A 9 -43.64 39.31 6.60
CA LYS A 9 -42.81 38.69 7.64
C LYS A 9 -42.88 37.17 7.58
N GLY A 10 -44.07 36.59 7.34
CA GLY A 10 -44.26 35.15 7.17
C GLY A 10 -43.50 34.56 5.98
N GLU A 11 -43.51 35.26 4.84
CA GLU A 11 -42.78 34.88 3.62
C GLU A 11 -41.26 34.95 3.83
N ARG A 12 -40.76 36.03 4.44
CA ARG A 12 -39.33 36.16 4.80
C ARG A 12 -38.88 35.12 5.83
N LEU A 13 -39.74 34.72 6.78
CA LEU A 13 -39.43 33.62 7.69
C LEU A 13 -39.42 32.27 6.97
N ASN A 14 -40.30 32.06 5.98
CA ASN A 14 -40.32 30.84 5.18
C ASN A 14 -39.07 30.72 4.30
N GLU A 15 -38.66 31.83 3.67
CA GLU A 15 -37.44 31.92 2.86
C GLU A 15 -36.16 31.71 3.70
N LYS A 16 -36.11 32.29 4.91
CA LYS A 16 -35.04 32.02 5.88
C LYS A 16 -35.03 30.55 6.34
N LYS A 17 -36.20 29.95 6.57
CA LYS A 17 -36.30 28.52 6.88
C LYS A 17 -35.87 27.64 5.72
N GLN A 18 -36.16 28.05 4.48
CA GLN A 18 -35.81 27.32 3.27
C GLN A 18 -34.31 27.39 2.98
N THR A 19 -33.68 28.54 3.22
CA THR A 19 -32.22 28.71 3.11
C THR A 19 -31.48 27.91 4.18
N VAL A 20 -31.93 27.91 5.44
CA VAL A 20 -31.33 27.07 6.50
C VAL A 20 -31.49 25.56 6.18
N LYS A 21 -32.66 25.13 5.69
CA LYS A 21 -32.86 23.75 5.23
C LYS A 21 -31.94 23.38 4.06
N LYS A 22 -31.71 24.31 3.13
CA LYS A 22 -30.81 24.11 1.99
C LYS A 22 -29.34 24.00 2.46
N ILE A 23 -28.93 24.84 3.40
CA ILE A 23 -27.58 24.80 4.00
C ILE A 23 -27.35 23.48 4.74
N ASN A 24 -28.30 23.06 5.58
CA ASN A 24 -28.20 21.80 6.32
C ASN A 24 -28.16 20.60 5.37
N LYS A 25 -28.99 20.58 4.31
CA LYS A 25 -28.98 19.53 3.30
C LYS A 25 -27.66 19.47 2.54
N VAL A 26 -27.07 20.62 2.20
CA VAL A 26 -25.75 20.69 1.55
C VAL A 26 -24.65 20.21 2.51
N CYS A 27 -24.72 20.57 3.80
CA CYS A 27 -23.75 20.14 4.80
C CYS A 27 -23.81 18.62 5.04
N GLU A 28 -25.02 18.05 5.18
CA GLU A 28 -25.23 16.59 5.27
C GLU A 28 -24.77 15.85 4.01
N GLN A 29 -25.01 16.41 2.82
CA GLN A 29 -24.55 15.84 1.56
C GLN A 29 -23.03 15.88 1.44
N LYS A 30 -22.39 16.96 1.90
CA LYS A 30 -20.93 17.12 1.86
C LYS A 30 -20.22 16.19 2.84
N ILE A 31 -20.75 16.04 4.05
CA ILE A 31 -20.26 15.08 5.07
C ILE A 31 -20.34 13.64 4.51
N LYS A 32 -21.47 13.26 3.89
CA LYS A 32 -21.63 11.92 3.27
C LYS A 32 -20.69 11.69 2.07
N GLN A 33 -20.34 12.74 1.33
CA GLN A 33 -19.39 12.66 0.22
C GLN A 33 -17.95 12.52 0.71
N GLU A 34 -17.59 13.22 1.81
CA GLU A 34 -16.28 13.09 2.46
C GLU A 34 -16.11 11.71 3.14
N GLU A 35 -17.13 11.19 3.82
CA GLU A 35 -17.11 9.84 4.41
C GLU A 35 -16.95 8.73 3.35
N LYS A 36 -17.58 8.88 2.17
CA LYS A 36 -17.43 7.96 1.04
C LYS A 36 -16.02 7.98 0.44
N ALA A 37 -15.34 9.14 0.47
CA ALA A 37 -13.96 9.27 0.03
C ALA A 37 -12.96 8.68 1.06
N LEU A 38 -13.30 8.67 2.35
CA LEU A 38 -12.52 7.98 3.37
C LEU A 38 -12.78 6.46 3.45
N GLN A 39 -13.96 5.98 3.04
CA GLN A 39 -14.26 4.54 2.98
C GLN A 39 -13.43 3.78 1.93
N THR A 40 -12.93 4.46 0.90
CA THR A 40 -11.96 3.89 -0.06
C THR A 40 -10.54 3.82 0.49
N LEU A 41 -10.31 4.21 1.76
CA LEU A 41 -9.03 4.09 2.47
C LEU A 41 -9.04 2.99 3.55
N THR A 42 -10.13 2.25 3.68
CA THR A 42 -10.18 1.04 4.53
C THR A 42 -9.98 -0.22 3.70
N GLU A 43 -8.69 -0.54 3.55
CA GLU A 43 -8.04 -1.83 3.22
C GLU A 43 -8.08 -2.36 1.77
N PRO A 44 -6.95 -2.85 1.22
CA PRO A 44 -5.76 -3.36 1.91
C PRO A 44 -4.46 -2.67 1.44
N ASN A 45 -3.78 -1.94 2.32
CA ASN A 45 -2.41 -1.53 2.03
C ASN A 45 -1.53 -1.56 3.28
N LEU A 46 -1.12 -2.78 3.63
CA LEU A 46 0.16 -3.01 4.31
C LEU A 46 1.16 -3.43 3.22
N THR A 47 1.56 -2.49 2.35
CA THR A 47 2.78 -2.67 1.55
C THR A 47 3.96 -2.13 2.35
N PRO A 48 4.99 -2.93 2.64
CA PRO A 48 6.34 -2.42 2.51
C PRO A 48 6.62 -2.35 1.01
N GLU A 49 6.43 -1.16 0.46
CA GLU A 49 6.80 -0.72 -0.89
C GLU A 49 8.29 -1.01 -1.18
N THR A 50 8.64 -2.24 -1.57
CA THR A 50 9.75 -2.48 -2.49
C THR A 50 9.60 -3.87 -3.12
N SER A 51 9.11 -3.89 -4.36
CA SER A 51 8.79 -5.08 -5.15
C SER A 51 10.00 -6.01 -5.36
N PRO A 52 9.84 -7.35 -5.33
CA PRO A 52 10.63 -8.19 -6.20
C PRO A 52 9.91 -8.22 -7.55
N MET A 53 10.37 -7.41 -8.50
CA MET A 53 10.05 -7.52 -9.94
C MET A 53 10.46 -8.88 -10.55
N ARG A 54 10.80 -9.87 -9.73
CA ARG A 54 11.51 -11.10 -10.09
C ARG A 54 10.71 -12.31 -9.58
N PRO A 55 10.57 -13.37 -10.38
CA PRO A 55 9.75 -14.52 -10.03
C PRO A 55 10.12 -15.14 -8.67
N PRO A 56 9.13 -15.74 -7.97
CA PRO A 56 9.36 -16.42 -6.71
C PRO A 56 10.25 -17.63 -6.94
N HIS A 57 11.36 -17.68 -6.22
CA HIS A 57 12.33 -18.77 -6.25
C HIS A 57 12.42 -19.40 -4.85
N PRO A 58 12.84 -20.67 -4.77
CA PRO A 58 13.07 -21.32 -3.49
C PRO A 58 14.30 -20.70 -2.80
N CYS A 59 14.24 -20.59 -1.47
CA CYS A 59 15.34 -20.08 -0.68
C CYS A 59 16.57 -21.00 -0.81
N PRO A 60 17.77 -20.48 -1.13
CA PRO A 60 18.97 -21.31 -1.33
C PRO A 60 19.47 -21.98 -0.05
N ILE A 61 19.00 -21.54 1.13
CA ILE A 61 19.42 -22.07 2.43
C ILE A 61 18.51 -23.20 2.93
N CYS A 62 17.20 -23.12 2.68
CA CYS A 62 16.22 -24.06 3.26
C CYS A 62 15.15 -24.58 2.29
N GLY A 63 15.11 -24.09 1.04
CA GLY A 63 14.15 -24.51 0.01
C GLY A 63 12.74 -23.93 0.14
N GLN A 64 12.42 -23.19 1.20
CA GLN A 64 11.10 -22.56 1.36
C GLN A 64 10.89 -21.40 0.37
N ARG A 65 9.64 -21.05 0.06
CA ARG A 65 9.32 -19.92 -0.82
C ARG A 65 9.89 -18.61 -0.27
N ALA A 66 10.59 -17.85 -1.11
CA ALA A 66 11.11 -16.53 -0.75
C ALA A 66 9.98 -15.58 -0.34
N GLN A 67 10.23 -14.79 0.71
CA GLN A 67 9.31 -13.73 1.16
C GLN A 67 9.69 -12.42 0.47
N GLN A 68 8.71 -11.56 0.21
CA GLN A 68 8.96 -10.29 -0.51
C GLN A 68 9.96 -9.39 0.25
N ASN A 69 9.83 -9.29 1.58
CA ASN A 69 10.72 -8.49 2.42
C ASN A 69 12.15 -9.07 2.55
N ALA A 70 12.32 -10.36 2.29
CA ALA A 70 13.57 -11.08 2.53
C ALA A 70 14.21 -11.63 1.24
N TYR A 71 13.60 -11.41 0.07
CA TYR A 71 14.05 -11.88 -1.24
C TYR A 71 15.57 -11.66 -1.41
N PRO A 72 16.39 -12.68 -1.73
CA PRO A 72 16.05 -14.03 -2.20
C PRO A 72 15.75 -15.12 -1.15
N PHE A 73 15.57 -14.75 0.12
CA PHE A 73 15.43 -15.70 1.21
C PHE A 73 13.99 -15.78 1.72
N CYS A 74 13.69 -16.83 2.50
CA CYS A 74 12.40 -16.92 3.19
C CYS A 74 12.35 -16.07 4.47
N SER A 75 13.49 -15.63 5.02
CA SER A 75 13.57 -14.86 6.27
C SER A 75 14.92 -14.18 6.45
N THR A 76 15.00 -13.22 7.38
CA THR A 76 16.26 -12.59 7.84
C THR A 76 17.25 -13.60 8.40
N ARG A 77 16.76 -14.67 9.06
CA ARG A 77 17.62 -15.75 9.58
C ARG A 77 18.39 -16.45 8.48
N CYS A 78 17.72 -16.83 7.39
CA CYS A 78 18.36 -17.48 6.25
C CYS A 78 19.38 -16.57 5.56
N ARG A 79 19.10 -15.26 5.48
CA ARG A 79 20.05 -14.26 4.98
C ARG A 79 21.34 -14.21 5.83
N ALA A 80 21.21 -14.24 7.15
CA ALA A 80 22.36 -14.24 8.05
C ALA A 80 23.19 -15.53 7.98
N ILE A 81 22.53 -16.68 7.81
CA ILE A 81 23.23 -17.97 7.61
C ILE A 81 24.01 -17.97 6.31
N ASP A 82 23.39 -17.49 5.22
CA ASP A 82 24.08 -17.36 3.93
C ASP A 82 25.32 -16.48 4.07
N LEU A 83 25.17 -15.30 4.69
CA LEU A 83 26.30 -14.40 4.97
C LEU A 83 27.42 -15.10 5.75
N ASN A 84 27.10 -15.90 6.77
CA ASN A 84 28.10 -16.65 7.50
C ASN A 84 28.84 -17.66 6.60
N ARG A 85 28.15 -18.35 5.69
CA ARG A 85 28.78 -19.28 4.73
C ARG A 85 29.75 -18.54 3.80
N TRP A 86 29.41 -17.33 3.37
CA TRP A 86 30.31 -16.45 2.62
C TRP A 86 31.55 -16.11 3.43
N LEU A 87 31.37 -15.60 4.65
CA LEU A 87 32.49 -15.19 5.51
C LEU A 87 33.38 -16.36 5.95
N SER A 88 32.82 -17.57 6.01
CA SER A 88 33.57 -18.78 6.34
C SER A 88 34.32 -19.38 5.14
N GLY A 89 34.17 -18.83 3.94
CA GLY A 89 34.78 -19.36 2.72
C GLY A 89 34.18 -20.69 2.25
N ALA A 90 32.93 -20.99 2.60
CA ALA A 90 32.29 -22.26 2.25
C ALA A 90 31.93 -22.39 0.75
N TYR A 91 31.89 -21.27 0.01
CA TYR A 91 31.62 -21.26 -1.42
C TYR A 91 32.94 -21.39 -2.20
N ILE A 92 33.10 -22.51 -2.93
CA ILE A 92 34.30 -22.84 -3.70
C ILE A 92 33.93 -22.83 -5.19
N LEU A 93 34.72 -22.12 -6.00
CA LEU A 93 34.61 -22.18 -7.46
C LEU A 93 35.43 -23.37 -7.98
N PRO A 94 34.87 -24.27 -8.80
CA PRO A 94 35.64 -25.36 -9.38
C PRO A 94 36.78 -24.82 -10.26
N PRO A 95 37.93 -25.50 -10.32
CA PRO A 95 39.01 -25.12 -11.21
C PRO A 95 38.56 -25.25 -12.68
N PRO A 96 39.11 -24.42 -13.59
CA PRO A 96 38.85 -24.58 -15.01
C PRO A 96 39.31 -25.98 -15.47
N PRO A 97 38.69 -26.54 -16.53
CA PRO A 97 39.17 -27.78 -17.11
C PRO A 97 40.64 -27.60 -17.54
N GLN A 98 41.49 -28.57 -17.20
CA GLN A 98 42.87 -28.59 -17.66
C GLN A 98 42.84 -28.77 -19.18
N ILE A 99 43.10 -27.68 -19.90
CA ILE A 99 43.36 -27.74 -21.34
C ILE A 99 44.79 -28.25 -21.44
N SER A 100 44.95 -29.50 -21.89
CA SER A 100 46.26 -30.04 -22.23
C SER A 100 46.72 -29.34 -23.50
N ASP A 101 47.59 -28.35 -23.34
CA ASP A 101 48.30 -27.71 -24.44
C ASP A 101 49.35 -28.71 -24.99
N GLU A 102 48.85 -29.75 -25.67
CA GLU A 102 49.61 -30.72 -26.46
C GLU A 102 49.42 -30.37 -27.94
N GLU A 103 49.90 -29.20 -28.37
CA GLU A 103 50.14 -28.90 -29.78
C GLU A 103 51.61 -28.46 -29.94
N GLU A 104 52.39 -29.37 -30.52
CA GLU A 104 53.75 -29.20 -31.05
C GLU A 104 53.71 -28.48 -32.40
#